data_AF-A0A5C3EFF2-F1
#
_entry.id   AF-A0A5C3EFF2-F1
#
_cell.length_a   1.000
_cell.length_b   1.000
_cell.length_c   1.000
_cell.angle_alpha   90.00
_cell.angle_beta   90.00
_cell.angle_gamma   90.00
#
_symmetry.space_group_name_H-M   'P 1'
#
loop_
_entity.id
_entity.type
_entity.pdbx_description
1 polymer ?
#
loop_
_entity_poly.entity_id
_entity_poly.type
_entity_poly.pdbx_seq_one_letter_code
_entity_poly.pdbx_strand_id
1 'polypeptide(L)'
;MRIRLLQPLALTVLLALSLLLWLMGSVDAGEDPAEADRRGKSTISWFQDQYREQYTLKENYPKPLRPKLLTEYSPIVTTIVDKLTDFGTRKWDPNDDAIAMIRRLETATKAMLVNSMHPNLIASQPKAVRKQHLSTMQKFTDWLHEHFAEIANLEDKDTTEVRLNRYKAIRDLAATGAMIPHG
;
A
#
# COMPACT_ATOMS: atom_id res chain seq x y z
N MET A 1 -44.25 6.73 60.12
CA MET A 1 -44.21 8.09 59.50
C MET A 1 -42.76 8.59 59.53
N ARG A 2 -41.98 8.41 58.45
CA ARG A 2 -40.63 9.01 58.24
C ARG A 2 -40.03 8.53 56.89
N ILE A 3 -40.56 9.02 55.76
CA ILE A 3 -39.89 8.86 54.45
C ILE A 3 -40.22 10.11 53.60
N ARG A 4 -39.74 11.29 53.98
CA ARG A 4 -39.93 12.52 53.16
C ARG A 4 -38.77 13.52 53.24
N LEU A 5 -37.55 13.08 53.59
CA LEU A 5 -36.39 13.98 53.74
C LEU A 5 -35.13 13.56 52.97
N LEU A 6 -35.11 12.40 52.30
CA LEU A 6 -33.92 11.90 51.57
C LEU A 6 -33.99 12.12 50.04
N GLN A 7 -35.16 12.43 49.48
CA GLN A 7 -35.32 12.65 48.04
C GLN A 7 -34.63 13.91 47.47
N PRO A 8 -34.61 15.08 48.13
CA PRO A 8 -34.02 16.26 47.50
C PRO A 8 -32.49 16.19 47.43
N LEU A 9 -31.85 15.40 48.31
CA LEU A 9 -30.39 15.27 48.40
C LEU A 9 -29.84 14.28 47.35
N ALA A 10 -30.59 13.22 47.04
CA ALA A 10 -30.24 12.31 45.96
C ALA A 10 -30.34 12.99 44.57
N LEU A 11 -31.34 13.87 44.39
CA LEU A 11 -31.54 14.61 43.15
C LEU A 11 -30.45 15.65 42.89
N THR A 12 -29.96 16.37 43.92
CA THR A 12 -28.86 17.33 43.76
C THR A 12 -27.52 16.65 43.48
N VAL A 13 -27.26 15.49 44.09
CA VAL A 13 -26.03 14.71 43.81
C VAL A 13 -26.05 14.17 42.37
N LEU A 14 -27.19 13.66 41.89
CA LEU A 14 -27.31 13.21 40.50
C LEU A 14 -27.14 14.37 39.51
N LEU A 15 -27.73 15.54 39.79
CA LEU A 15 -27.58 16.72 38.93
C LEU A 15 -26.12 17.20 38.86
N ALA A 16 -25.42 17.21 39.99
CA ALA A 16 -24.01 17.55 40.06
C ALA A 16 -23.12 16.56 39.30
N LEU A 17 -23.46 15.26 39.36
CA LEU A 17 -22.74 14.22 38.61
C LEU A 17 -22.92 14.38 37.09
N SER A 18 -24.14 14.69 36.64
CA SER A 18 -24.40 14.97 35.22
C SER A 18 -23.72 16.25 34.72
N LEU A 19 -23.58 17.28 35.58
CA LEU A 19 -22.82 18.49 35.23
C LEU A 19 -21.30 18.20 35.11
N LEU A 20 -20.75 17.35 35.98
CA LEU A 20 -19.34 16.93 35.91
C LEU A 20 -19.05 16.07 34.67
N LEU A 21 -19.98 15.19 34.28
CA LEU A 21 -19.86 14.40 33.05
C LEU A 21 -19.93 15.27 31.79
N TRP A 22 -20.73 16.34 31.81
CA TRP A 22 -20.79 17.31 30.71
C TRP A 22 -19.49 18.11 30.58
N LEU A 23 -18.84 18.44 31.71
CA LEU A 23 -17.53 19.10 31.73
C LEU A 23 -16.38 18.18 31.28
N MET A 24 -16.45 16.87 31.54
CA MET A 24 -15.46 15.91 31.02
C MET A 24 -15.64 15.62 29.51
N GLY A 25 -16.83 15.81 28.96
CA GLY A 25 -17.13 15.62 27.54
C GLY A 25 -16.71 16.77 26.61
N SER A 26 -16.05 17.81 27.13
CA SER A 26 -15.62 18.98 26.34
C SER A 26 -14.23 19.47 26.70
N VAL A 27 -13.31 18.56 27.03
CA VAL A 27 -11.88 18.82 26.82
C VAL A 27 -11.58 18.38 25.39
N ASP A 28 -11.98 19.21 24.43
CA ASP A 28 -11.33 19.21 23.12
C ASP A 28 -9.96 19.86 23.35
N ALA A 29 -9.04 19.10 23.94
CA ALA A 29 -7.63 19.42 23.89
C ALA A 29 -7.23 19.20 22.44
N GLY A 30 -7.54 20.20 21.61
CA GLY A 30 -7.08 20.28 20.24
C GLY A 30 -5.59 20.03 20.28
N GLU A 31 -5.19 18.87 19.78
CA GLU A 31 -3.80 18.45 19.73
C GLU A 31 -3.01 19.59 19.09
N ASP A 32 -1.93 20.02 19.74
CA ASP A 32 -1.05 21.05 19.18
C ASP A 32 -0.68 20.63 17.76
N PRO A 33 -1.01 21.43 16.73
CA PRO A 33 -0.72 21.08 15.34
C PRO A 33 0.78 20.79 15.11
N ALA A 34 1.68 21.36 15.92
CA ALA A 34 3.10 21.04 15.87
C ALA A 34 3.42 19.63 16.37
N GLU A 35 2.72 19.16 17.40
CA GLU A 35 2.87 17.80 17.94
C GLU A 35 2.27 16.77 16.96
N ALA A 36 1.11 17.09 16.36
CA ALA A 36 0.50 16.28 15.29
C ALA A 36 1.42 16.14 14.07
N ASP A 37 2.01 17.24 13.62
CA ASP A 37 2.97 17.25 12.51
C ASP A 37 4.25 16.47 12.85
N ARG A 38 4.78 16.61 14.08
CA ARG A 38 5.92 15.83 14.55
C ARG A 38 5.62 14.33 14.57
N ARG A 39 4.46 13.92 15.08
CA ARG A 39 4.02 12.52 15.08
C ARG A 39 3.81 11.97 13.67
N GLY A 40 3.21 12.77 12.79
CA GLY A 40 3.06 12.45 11.37
C GLY A 40 4.41 12.23 10.67
N LYS A 41 5.36 13.15 10.87
CA LYS A 41 6.74 13.04 10.33
C LYS A 41 7.47 11.80 10.84
N SER A 42 7.38 11.51 12.14
CA SER A 42 7.97 10.30 12.73
C SER A 42 7.38 9.02 12.10
N THR A 43 6.07 9.00 11.87
CA THR A 43 5.38 7.86 11.25
C THR A 43 5.77 7.71 9.78
N ILE A 44 5.83 8.81 9.01
CA ILE A 44 6.28 8.80 7.61
C ILE A 44 7.72 8.29 7.51
N SER A 45 8.62 8.77 8.37
CA SER A 45 10.02 8.32 8.40
C SER A 45 10.10 6.81 8.63
N TRP A 46 9.33 6.29 9.60
CA TRP A 46 9.31 4.86 9.89
C TRP A 46 8.93 4.01 8.66
N PHE A 47 7.84 4.36 7.97
CA PHE A 47 7.45 3.63 6.75
C PHE A 47 8.45 3.77 5.61
N GLN A 48 9.09 4.95 5.46
CA GLN A 48 10.13 5.15 4.46
C GLN A 48 11.35 4.25 4.73
N ASP A 49 11.74 4.09 5.99
CA ASP A 49 12.85 3.24 6.40
C ASP A 49 12.52 1.77 6.14
N GLN A 50 11.32 1.31 6.53
CA GLN A 50 10.84 -0.04 6.21
C GLN A 50 10.82 -0.32 4.70
N TYR A 51 10.39 0.66 3.90
CA TYR A 51 10.41 0.55 2.44
C TYR A 51 11.85 0.45 1.89
N ARG A 52 12.78 1.25 2.41
CA ARG A 52 14.21 1.20 2.02
C ARG A 52 14.85 -0.13 2.37
N GLU A 53 14.55 -0.68 3.54
CA GLU A 53 15.08 -1.97 4.00
C GLU A 53 14.67 -3.12 3.05
N GLN A 54 13.41 -3.12 2.61
CA GLN A 54 12.87 -4.12 1.67
C GLN A 54 13.29 -3.88 0.21
N TYR A 55 13.83 -2.71 -0.12
CA TYR A 55 14.17 -2.34 -1.50
C TYR A 55 15.39 -3.09 -2.01
N THR A 56 15.14 -4.09 -2.85
CA THR A 56 16.15 -5.04 -3.34
C THR A 56 17.16 -4.45 -4.33
N LEU A 57 16.87 -3.28 -4.91
CA LEU A 57 17.70 -2.68 -5.97
C LEU A 57 18.63 -1.56 -5.46
N LYS A 58 18.78 -1.40 -4.14
CA LYS A 58 19.49 -0.28 -3.50
C LYS A 58 20.94 -0.10 -3.94
N GLU A 59 21.69 -1.19 -4.08
CA GLU A 59 23.12 -1.15 -4.44
C GLU A 59 23.34 -0.67 -5.88
N ASN A 60 22.43 -1.07 -6.78
CA ASN A 60 22.49 -0.72 -8.19
C ASN A 60 21.93 0.68 -8.48
N TYR A 61 21.00 1.15 -7.65
CA TYR A 61 20.28 2.41 -7.86
C TYR A 61 20.13 3.17 -6.53
N PRO A 62 21.19 3.87 -6.06
CA PRO A 62 21.12 4.64 -4.81
C PRO A 62 20.28 5.91 -4.92
N LYS A 63 20.04 6.39 -6.16
CA LYS A 63 19.19 7.55 -6.48
C LYS A 63 18.27 7.20 -7.65
N PRO A 64 17.08 7.82 -7.72
CA PRO A 64 16.19 7.60 -8.86
C PRO A 64 16.85 8.07 -10.16
N LEU A 65 16.80 7.26 -11.21
CA LEU A 65 17.47 7.60 -12.49
C LEU A 65 16.79 8.79 -13.19
N ARG A 66 15.46 8.84 -13.10
CA ARG A 66 14.61 9.91 -13.65
C ARG A 66 13.49 10.18 -12.64
N PRO A 67 13.71 11.09 -11.68
CA PRO A 67 12.71 11.36 -10.66
C PRO A 67 11.43 11.91 -11.29
N LYS A 68 10.31 11.24 -11.08
CA LYS A 68 9.00 11.64 -11.60
C LYS A 68 7.89 11.28 -10.61
N LEU A 69 7.13 12.28 -10.19
CA LEU A 69 5.85 12.06 -9.52
C LEU A 69 4.81 11.74 -10.58
N LEU A 70 4.05 10.67 -10.34
CA LEU A 70 3.02 10.22 -11.25
C LEU A 70 1.70 10.91 -10.91
N THR A 71 1.00 11.42 -11.91
CA THR A 71 -0.41 11.83 -11.78
C THR A 71 -1.32 10.60 -11.78
N GLU A 72 -0.97 9.60 -12.57
CA GLU A 72 -1.69 8.35 -12.73
C GLU A 72 -0.72 7.15 -12.78
N TYR A 73 -1.23 5.97 -12.43
CA TYR A 73 -0.43 4.76 -12.47
C TYR A 73 -0.19 4.31 -13.92
N SER A 74 0.96 3.65 -14.17
CA SER A 74 1.39 3.28 -15.53
C SER A 74 0.37 2.38 -16.24
N PRO A 75 -0.26 2.85 -17.34
CA PRO A 75 -1.24 2.06 -18.08
C PRO A 75 -0.66 0.78 -18.69
N ILE A 76 0.63 0.81 -19.04
CA ILE A 76 1.32 -0.35 -19.61
C ILE A 76 1.31 -1.52 -18.63
N VAL A 77 1.55 -1.26 -17.35
CA VAL A 77 1.61 -2.31 -16.32
C VAL A 77 0.23 -2.90 -16.08
N THR A 78 -0.80 -2.06 -15.91
CA THR A 78 -2.17 -2.54 -15.71
C THR A 78 -2.69 -3.30 -16.93
N THR A 79 -2.48 -2.77 -18.13
CA THR A 79 -2.94 -3.41 -19.38
C THR A 79 -2.35 -4.80 -19.56
N ILE A 80 -1.04 -4.97 -19.27
CA ILE A 80 -0.41 -6.28 -19.37
C ILE A 80 -1.00 -7.24 -18.33
N VAL A 81 -1.13 -6.83 -17.08
CA VAL A 81 -1.70 -7.68 -16.03
C VAL A 81 -3.15 -8.06 -16.33
N ASP A 82 -3.94 -7.11 -16.83
CA ASP A 82 -5.33 -7.36 -17.23
C ASP A 82 -5.41 -8.35 -18.40
N LYS A 83 -4.57 -8.19 -19.43
CA LYS A 83 -4.49 -9.17 -20.53
C LYS A 83 -4.09 -10.56 -20.05
N LEU A 84 -3.11 -10.66 -19.16
CA LEU A 84 -2.66 -11.94 -18.63
C LEU A 84 -3.77 -12.69 -17.89
N THR A 85 -4.74 -11.99 -17.27
CA THR A 85 -5.88 -12.68 -16.65
C THR A 85 -6.82 -13.39 -17.61
N ASP A 86 -6.75 -13.09 -18.91
CA ASP A 86 -7.50 -13.84 -19.92
C ASP A 86 -6.74 -15.10 -20.39
N PHE A 87 -5.49 -15.31 -19.99
CA PHE A 87 -4.65 -16.45 -20.41
C PHE A 87 -5.32 -17.79 -20.11
N GLY A 88 -5.29 -18.70 -21.09
CA GLY A 88 -5.94 -20.01 -20.99
C GLY A 88 -7.48 -19.98 -21.14
N THR A 89 -8.08 -18.80 -21.27
CA THR A 89 -9.54 -18.65 -21.49
C THR A 89 -9.89 -18.45 -22.96
N ARG A 90 -11.19 -18.49 -23.30
CA ARG A 90 -11.68 -18.14 -24.64
C ARG A 90 -11.46 -16.68 -25.04
N LYS A 91 -11.15 -15.80 -24.08
CA LYS A 91 -10.86 -14.38 -24.32
C LYS A 91 -9.38 -14.14 -24.62
N TRP A 92 -8.51 -15.13 -24.40
CA TRP A 92 -7.11 -15.03 -24.76
C TRP A 92 -6.96 -14.86 -26.28
N ASP A 93 -6.21 -13.85 -26.70
CA ASP A 93 -5.81 -13.73 -28.10
C ASP A 93 -4.78 -14.82 -28.42
N PRO A 94 -5.04 -15.75 -29.33
CA PRO A 94 -4.10 -16.82 -29.65
C PRO A 94 -2.77 -16.32 -30.26
N ASN A 95 -2.71 -15.06 -30.70
CA ASN A 95 -1.47 -14.44 -31.19
C ASN A 95 -0.63 -13.79 -30.07
N ASP A 96 -1.19 -13.65 -28.87
CA ASP A 96 -0.49 -13.08 -27.73
C ASP A 96 0.44 -14.14 -27.10
N ASP A 97 1.66 -13.73 -26.75
CA ASP A 97 2.68 -14.55 -26.06
C ASP A 97 2.77 -14.13 -24.59
N ALA A 98 2.35 -15.04 -23.69
CA ALA A 98 2.34 -14.80 -22.26
C ALA A 98 3.74 -14.51 -21.69
N ILE A 99 4.78 -15.22 -22.15
CA ILE A 99 6.16 -15.03 -21.70
C ILE A 99 6.68 -13.67 -22.18
N ALA A 100 6.40 -13.29 -23.41
CA ALA A 100 6.75 -11.97 -23.92
C ALA A 100 6.05 -10.84 -23.13
N MET A 101 4.77 -11.02 -22.78
CA MET A 101 4.04 -10.08 -21.93
C MET A 101 4.65 -9.96 -20.53
N ILE A 102 4.96 -11.09 -19.89
CA ILE A 102 5.62 -11.12 -18.58
C ILE A 102 6.97 -10.37 -18.64
N ARG A 103 7.79 -10.59 -19.66
CA ARG A 103 9.08 -9.87 -19.82
C ARG A 103 8.89 -8.36 -20.01
N ARG A 104 7.84 -7.95 -20.73
CA ARG A 104 7.47 -6.53 -20.87
C ARG A 104 7.02 -5.95 -19.52
N LEU A 105 6.24 -6.70 -18.75
CA LEU A 105 5.81 -6.32 -17.40
C LEU A 105 7.01 -6.13 -16.47
N GLU A 106 7.99 -7.05 -16.50
CA GLU A 106 9.22 -6.93 -15.72
C GLU A 106 10.00 -5.67 -16.04
N THR A 107 10.16 -5.39 -17.34
CA THR A 107 10.86 -4.20 -17.81
C THR A 107 10.17 -2.93 -17.32
N ALA A 108 8.85 -2.87 -17.45
CA ALA A 108 8.05 -1.73 -16.99
C ALA A 108 8.09 -1.59 -15.46
N THR A 109 7.97 -2.69 -14.72
CA THR A 109 8.00 -2.71 -13.25
C THR A 109 9.36 -2.26 -12.73
N LYS A 110 10.45 -2.80 -13.28
CA LYS A 110 11.81 -2.36 -12.94
C LYS A 110 11.99 -0.87 -13.21
N ALA A 111 11.54 -0.38 -14.38
CA ALA A 111 11.61 1.04 -14.71
C ALA A 111 10.84 1.91 -13.69
N MET A 112 9.71 1.43 -13.16
CA MET A 112 8.99 2.14 -12.10
C MET A 112 9.76 2.13 -10.78
N LEU A 113 10.27 0.97 -10.34
CA LEU A 113 11.01 0.83 -9.08
C LEU A 113 12.25 1.72 -9.03
N VAL A 114 13.01 1.83 -10.12
CA VAL A 114 14.21 2.68 -10.17
C VAL A 114 13.92 4.17 -10.39
N ASN A 115 12.65 4.53 -10.67
CA ASN A 115 12.21 5.89 -10.92
C ASN A 115 11.09 6.30 -9.97
N SER A 116 9.83 6.20 -10.38
CA SER A 116 8.67 6.73 -9.65
C SER A 116 8.38 6.03 -8.33
N MET A 117 8.60 4.71 -8.24
CA MET A 117 8.41 3.91 -7.02
C MET A 117 9.71 3.74 -6.22
N HIS A 118 10.72 4.58 -6.49
CA HIS A 118 11.98 4.57 -5.75
C HIS A 118 11.76 5.00 -4.29
N PRO A 119 12.53 4.49 -3.31
CA PRO A 119 12.37 4.84 -1.89
C PRO A 119 12.42 6.35 -1.59
N ASN A 120 13.20 7.11 -2.37
CA ASN A 120 13.28 8.58 -2.24
C ASN A 120 12.02 9.33 -2.72
N LEU A 121 11.12 8.68 -3.47
CA LEU A 121 9.96 9.32 -4.09
C LEU A 121 8.62 8.72 -3.65
N ILE A 122 8.62 7.48 -3.16
CA ILE A 122 7.40 6.74 -2.83
C ILE A 122 6.51 7.49 -1.83
N ALA A 123 7.07 8.20 -0.85
CA ALA A 123 6.26 8.97 0.11
C ALA A 123 5.53 10.16 -0.54
N SER A 124 6.12 10.74 -1.59
CA SER A 124 5.57 11.87 -2.34
C SER A 124 4.63 11.43 -3.47
N GLN A 125 4.55 10.13 -3.78
CA GLN A 125 3.60 9.64 -4.77
C GLN A 125 2.15 9.75 -4.26
N PRO A 126 1.17 10.09 -5.11
CA PRO A 126 -0.23 10.13 -4.71
C PRO A 126 -0.72 8.80 -4.14
N LYS A 127 -1.66 8.85 -3.17
CA LYS A 127 -2.25 7.65 -2.55
C LYS A 127 -2.75 6.65 -3.57
N ALA A 128 -3.51 7.16 -4.54
CA ALA A 128 -4.16 6.37 -5.57
C ALA A 128 -3.12 5.62 -6.41
N VAL A 129 -2.01 6.27 -6.75
CA VAL A 129 -0.90 5.66 -7.48
C VAL A 129 -0.27 4.51 -6.68
N ARG A 130 0.00 4.71 -5.37
CA ARG A 130 0.60 3.66 -4.53
C ARG A 130 -0.33 2.48 -4.32
N LYS A 131 -1.62 2.74 -4.09
CA LYS A 131 -2.65 1.70 -3.98
C LYS A 131 -2.83 0.91 -5.27
N GLN A 132 -2.83 1.60 -6.42
CA GLN A 132 -2.91 0.94 -7.72
C GLN A 132 -1.65 0.09 -7.97
N HIS A 133 -0.48 0.56 -7.57
CA HIS A 133 0.76 -0.24 -7.64
C HIS A 133 0.63 -1.54 -6.87
N LEU A 134 0.22 -1.46 -5.59
CA LEU A 134 -0.04 -2.63 -4.76
C LEU A 134 -1.05 -3.58 -5.41
N SER A 135 -2.23 -3.08 -5.77
CA SER A 135 -3.30 -3.88 -6.37
C SER A 135 -2.85 -4.59 -7.65
N THR A 136 -2.08 -3.91 -8.50
CA THR A 136 -1.57 -4.48 -9.75
C THR A 136 -0.52 -5.57 -9.48
N MET A 137 0.38 -5.36 -8.52
CA MET A 137 1.40 -6.36 -8.16
C MET A 137 0.79 -7.56 -7.45
N GLN A 138 -0.24 -7.36 -6.61
CA GLN A 138 -1.04 -8.44 -6.01
C GLN A 138 -1.69 -9.28 -7.12
N LYS A 139 -2.48 -8.65 -7.99
CA LYS A 139 -3.17 -9.33 -9.09
C LYS A 139 -2.22 -10.16 -9.96
N PHE A 140 -1.05 -9.62 -10.32
CA PHE A 140 -0.07 -10.37 -11.09
C PHE A 140 0.59 -11.51 -10.31
N THR A 141 0.92 -11.30 -9.04
CA THR A 141 1.55 -12.32 -8.19
C THR A 141 0.60 -13.50 -7.98
N ASP A 142 -0.67 -13.21 -7.74
CA ASP A 142 -1.72 -14.22 -7.54
C ASP A 142 -1.93 -14.99 -8.86
N TRP A 143 -2.06 -14.29 -9.99
CA TRP A 143 -2.16 -14.92 -11.30
C TRP A 143 -0.96 -15.84 -11.61
N LEU A 144 0.27 -15.36 -11.38
CA LEU A 144 1.49 -16.15 -11.62
C LEU A 144 1.57 -17.38 -10.70
N HIS A 145 1.05 -17.26 -9.47
CA HIS A 145 0.96 -18.39 -8.56
C HIS A 145 -0.07 -19.42 -9.04
N GLU A 146 -1.24 -18.98 -9.49
CA GLU A 146 -2.31 -19.84 -10.03
C GLU A 146 -1.89 -20.56 -11.30
N HIS A 147 -1.16 -19.87 -12.20
CA HIS A 147 -0.74 -20.39 -13.51
C HIS A 147 0.72 -20.87 -13.51
N PHE A 148 1.25 -21.20 -12.32
CA PHE A 148 2.66 -21.52 -12.16
C PHE A 148 3.10 -22.68 -13.04
N ALA A 149 2.29 -23.74 -13.12
CA ALA A 149 2.62 -24.94 -13.87
C ALA A 149 2.67 -24.67 -15.38
N GLU A 150 1.70 -23.91 -15.90
CA GLU A 150 1.61 -23.52 -17.31
C GLU A 150 2.81 -22.65 -17.72
N ILE A 151 3.17 -21.66 -16.90
CA ILE A 151 4.33 -20.80 -17.17
C ILE A 151 5.64 -21.57 -17.03
N ALA A 152 5.78 -22.44 -16.03
CA ALA A 152 6.94 -23.30 -15.86
C ALA A 152 7.17 -24.22 -17.07
N ASN A 153 6.09 -24.72 -17.69
CA ASN A 153 6.18 -25.51 -18.91
C ASN A 153 6.66 -24.69 -20.14
N LEU A 154 6.48 -23.37 -20.13
CA LEU A 154 6.87 -22.48 -21.24
C LEU A 154 8.31 -21.92 -21.11
N GLU A 155 8.81 -21.67 -19.90
CA GLU A 155 10.13 -21.01 -19.71
C GLU A 155 11.10 -21.68 -18.74
N ASP A 156 10.73 -22.84 -18.15
CA ASP A 156 11.40 -23.57 -17.07
C ASP A 156 10.88 -23.25 -15.65
N LYS A 157 10.88 -24.29 -14.80
CA LYS A 157 10.38 -24.23 -13.41
C LYS A 157 11.23 -23.31 -12.53
N ASP A 158 12.56 -23.40 -12.62
CA ASP A 158 13.45 -22.61 -11.76
C ASP A 158 13.34 -21.12 -12.10
N THR A 159 13.25 -20.80 -13.39
CA THR A 159 13.00 -19.44 -13.87
C THR A 159 11.67 -18.89 -13.33
N THR A 160 10.61 -19.70 -13.40
CA THR A 160 9.27 -19.31 -12.93
C THR A 160 9.23 -19.13 -11.41
N GLU A 161 9.94 -19.96 -10.65
CA GLU A 161 10.05 -19.85 -9.19
C GLU A 161 10.80 -18.58 -8.78
N VAL A 162 11.95 -18.30 -9.40
CA VAL A 162 12.70 -17.05 -9.17
C VAL A 162 11.81 -15.84 -9.47
N ARG A 163 11.03 -15.89 -10.56
CA ARG A 163 10.10 -14.83 -10.94
C ARG A 163 9.00 -14.66 -9.90
N LEU A 164 8.34 -15.74 -9.47
CA LEU A 164 7.29 -15.67 -8.46
C LEU A 164 7.80 -15.07 -7.15
N ASN A 165 8.97 -15.51 -6.69
CA ASN A 165 9.59 -14.99 -5.47
C ASN A 165 9.94 -13.50 -5.60
N ARG A 166 10.46 -13.07 -6.76
CA ARG A 166 10.69 -11.65 -7.05
C ARG A 166 9.41 -10.83 -6.96
N TYR A 167 8.32 -11.29 -7.56
CA TYR A 167 7.06 -10.55 -7.56
C TYR A 167 6.35 -10.55 -6.22
N LYS A 168 6.48 -11.61 -5.41
CA LYS A 168 6.09 -11.59 -3.99
C LYS A 168 6.82 -10.46 -3.23
N ALA A 169 8.14 -10.36 -3.38
CA ALA A 169 8.91 -9.28 -2.76
C ALA A 169 8.49 -7.88 -3.24
N ILE A 170 8.21 -7.71 -4.54
CA ILE A 170 7.72 -6.43 -5.09
C ILE A 170 6.33 -6.09 -4.55
N ARG A 171 5.43 -7.07 -4.45
CA ARG A 171 4.09 -6.91 -3.86
C ARG A 171 4.20 -6.47 -2.39
N ASP A 172 5.08 -7.10 -1.62
CA ASP A 172 5.26 -6.80 -0.20
C ASP A 172 5.86 -5.40 -0.01
N LEU A 173 6.85 -5.03 -0.84
CA LEU A 173 7.36 -3.67 -0.93
C LEU A 173 6.25 -2.66 -1.26
N ALA A 174 5.40 -2.97 -2.25
CA ALA A 174 4.29 -2.12 -2.64
C ALA A 174 3.25 -1.98 -1.51
N ALA A 175 3.08 -3.01 -0.67
CA ALA A 175 2.20 -2.97 0.50
C ALA A 175 2.72 -1.94 1.52
N THR A 176 4.01 -1.99 1.83
CA THR A 176 4.68 -0.98 2.67
C THR A 176 4.51 0.42 2.08
N GLY A 177 4.73 0.58 0.77
CA GLY A 177 4.57 1.87 0.09
C GLY A 177 3.14 2.43 0.14
N ALA A 178 2.13 1.57 0.02
CA ALA A 178 0.72 1.96 0.08
C ALA A 178 0.29 2.41 1.49
N MET A 179 0.98 1.96 2.55
CA MET A 179 0.68 2.30 3.94
C MET A 179 1.33 3.61 4.41
N ILE A 180 2.27 4.20 3.66
CA ILE A 180 2.87 5.48 4.03
C ILE A 180 1.75 6.53 4.22
N PRO A 181 1.69 7.26 5.35
CA PRO A 181 0.71 8.30 5.58
C PRO A 181 0.82 9.44 4.54
N HIS A 182 -0.26 10.21 4.37
CA HIS A 182 -0.15 11.51 3.69
C HIS A 182 0.33 12.52 4.72
N GLY A 183 1.41 13.24 4.38
CA GLY A 183 1.74 14.50 5.03
C GLY A 183 0.88 15.63 4.52
#